data_AF-A0A350XAM5-F1
#
_entry.id   AF-A0A350XAM5-F1
#
_cell.length_a   1.000
_cell.length_b   1.000
_cell.length_c   1.000
_cell.angle_alpha   90.00
_cell.angle_beta   90.00
_cell.angle_gamma   90.00
#
_symmetry.space_group_name_H-M   'P 1'
#
loop_
_entity.id
_entity.type
_entity.pdbx_description
1 polymer ?
#
loop_
_entity_poly.entity_id
_entity_poly.type
_entity_poly.pdbx_seq_one_letter_code
_entity_poly.pdbx_strand_id
1 'polypeptide(L)'
;MKSLPQIFRLVALLFVGILLTFSIPLLARDIQLPASRSVEIRQIRGTVTYQGRPARVGDRLTSPGQQIVTGRQSSAVLTVDTGIATINVAELTTIQVQNLSMAANGGRITRLSVPRGQARIQARPLTNSNSRLEISSPAGVTGVRGTEFGVGVGPNGKTGVSTLEGAVATTAKGRTVTVNSGYSSLVFPGEPPTSPKLTQENLKYELISLSAIDRNRARLICTVEPLNLIFLNDQPLEMDRTGRVDTVVPRPANAEYRVVVRSPLGKEELHMIGADLLK
;
A
#
# COMPACT_ATOMS: atom_id res chain seq x y z
N MET A 1 41.08 74.03 -69.78
CA MET A 1 39.76 74.01 -70.47
C MET A 1 38.71 73.47 -69.52
N LYS A 2 37.67 74.28 -69.26
CA LYS A 2 36.30 73.96 -68.79
C LYS A 2 36.06 73.47 -67.33
N SER A 3 35.33 74.37 -66.62
CA SER A 3 34.25 74.20 -65.62
C SER A 3 34.47 73.62 -64.21
N LEU A 4 34.34 74.52 -63.22
CA LEU A 4 33.79 74.35 -61.85
C LEU A 4 32.24 74.09 -61.89
N PRO A 5 31.47 73.87 -60.77
CA PRO A 5 31.78 73.56 -59.34
C PRO A 5 30.76 72.60 -58.61
N GLN A 6 30.96 72.45 -57.28
CA GLN A 6 29.97 72.39 -56.17
C GLN A 6 29.15 71.10 -55.92
N ILE A 7 29.18 70.62 -54.66
CA ILE A 7 28.01 70.51 -53.75
C ILE A 7 28.45 69.91 -52.39
N PHE A 8 28.19 70.67 -51.30
CA PHE A 8 27.81 70.27 -49.92
C PHE A 8 28.56 69.14 -49.19
N ARG A 9 28.79 69.09 -47.87
CA ARG A 9 28.68 69.92 -46.65
C ARG A 9 29.21 69.01 -45.51
N LEU A 10 29.77 69.62 -44.45
CA LEU A 10 29.85 69.19 -43.03
C LEU A 10 30.21 67.71 -42.70
N VAL A 11 31.37 67.42 -42.10
CA VAL A 11 31.78 67.65 -40.69
C VAL A 11 31.13 66.68 -39.68
N ALA A 12 32.00 65.84 -39.12
CA ALA A 12 32.08 65.28 -37.76
C ALA A 12 30.92 64.43 -37.21
N LEU A 13 31.26 63.20 -36.78
CA LEU A 13 31.29 62.91 -35.33
C LEU A 13 31.96 61.56 -35.02
N LEU A 14 32.98 61.68 -34.18
CA LEU A 14 33.63 60.66 -33.37
C LEU A 14 32.60 59.71 -32.74
N PHE A 15 32.76 58.38 -32.87
CA PHE A 15 32.16 57.45 -31.91
C PHE A 15 33.13 56.30 -31.62
N VAL A 16 33.81 56.47 -30.48
CA VAL A 16 34.55 55.45 -29.74
C VAL A 16 33.60 54.27 -29.48
N GLY A 17 33.87 53.13 -30.10
CA GLY A 17 33.11 51.90 -29.91
C GLY A 17 33.36 51.32 -28.53
N ILE A 18 32.54 51.70 -27.56
CA ILE A 18 32.41 51.03 -26.26
C ILE A 18 31.78 49.66 -26.53
N LEU A 19 32.57 48.59 -26.49
CA LEU A 19 32.07 47.23 -26.35
C LEU A 19 31.44 47.10 -24.95
N LEU A 20 30.15 47.40 -24.85
CA LEU A 20 29.32 47.06 -23.70
C LEU A 20 29.12 45.53 -23.71
N THR A 21 29.97 44.81 -22.98
CA THR A 21 29.69 43.43 -22.57
C THR A 21 28.49 43.47 -21.63
N PHE A 22 27.29 43.36 -22.19
CA PHE A 22 26.07 43.18 -21.44
C PHE A 22 26.10 41.77 -20.84
N SER A 23 26.71 41.63 -19.67
CA SER A 23 26.59 40.44 -18.84
C SER A 23 25.14 40.35 -18.41
N ILE A 24 24.31 39.65 -19.19
CA ILE A 24 22.95 39.28 -18.76
C ILE A 24 23.17 38.42 -17.51
N PRO A 25 22.76 38.86 -16.31
CA PRO A 25 22.75 37.96 -15.18
C PRO A 25 21.68 36.92 -15.52
N LEU A 26 22.12 35.74 -15.95
CA LEU A 26 21.26 34.57 -16.02
C LEU A 26 20.85 34.32 -14.57
N LEU A 27 19.70 34.87 -14.18
CA LEU A 27 18.97 34.43 -13.01
C LEU A 27 18.66 32.96 -13.28
N ALA A 28 19.58 32.09 -12.88
CA ALA A 28 19.31 30.69 -12.68
C ALA A 28 18.20 30.67 -11.61
N ARG A 29 16.95 30.71 -12.07
CA ARG A 29 15.86 30.21 -11.26
C ARG A 29 16.23 28.76 -11.03
N ASP A 30 16.61 28.43 -9.81
CA ASP A 30 16.56 27.06 -9.33
C ASP A 30 15.13 26.59 -9.59
N ILE A 31 14.93 25.93 -10.73
CA ILE A 31 13.73 25.15 -10.97
C ILE A 31 13.90 24.00 -10.00
N GLN A 32 13.40 24.18 -8.77
CA GLN A 32 13.10 23.08 -7.88
C GLN A 32 12.05 22.26 -8.61
N LEU A 33 12.51 21.32 -9.44
CA LEU A 33 11.69 20.24 -9.96
C LEU A 33 10.95 19.68 -8.75
N PRO A 34 9.61 19.65 -8.75
CA PRO A 34 8.86 19.04 -7.67
C PRO A 34 9.45 17.66 -7.46
N ALA A 35 9.98 17.39 -6.26
CA ALA A 35 10.55 16.09 -5.94
C ALA A 35 9.52 15.02 -6.36
N SER A 36 9.83 14.23 -7.39
CA SER A 36 8.86 13.30 -7.96
C SER A 36 8.57 12.22 -6.93
N ARG A 37 7.45 12.37 -6.22
CA ARG A 37 7.02 11.43 -5.18
C ARG A 37 6.59 10.13 -5.82
N SER A 38 6.96 9.02 -5.20
CA SER A 38 6.63 7.69 -5.75
C SER A 38 6.63 6.60 -4.70
N VAL A 39 5.89 5.54 -5.02
CA VAL A 39 6.05 4.22 -4.42
C VAL A 39 6.79 3.35 -5.42
N GLU A 40 8.03 2.98 -5.10
CA GLU A 40 8.91 2.21 -5.98
C GLU A 40 8.89 0.72 -5.61
N ILE A 41 8.84 -0.16 -6.61
CA ILE A 41 9.00 -1.60 -6.42
C ILE A 41 10.48 -1.94 -6.24
N ARG A 42 10.85 -2.45 -5.08
CA ARG A 42 12.24 -2.82 -4.74
C ARG A 42 12.53 -4.30 -4.93
N GLN A 43 11.55 -5.16 -4.65
CA GLN A 43 11.70 -6.61 -4.77
C GLN A 43 10.40 -7.22 -5.28
N ILE A 44 10.54 -8.30 -6.05
CA ILE A 44 9.45 -9.10 -6.59
C ILE A 44 9.79 -10.57 -6.37
N ARG A 45 8.82 -11.36 -5.92
CA ARG A 45 8.85 -12.82 -5.94
C ARG A 45 7.55 -13.32 -6.58
N GLY A 46 7.64 -14.30 -7.48
CA GLY A 46 6.48 -14.84 -8.19
C GLY A 46 5.86 -13.86 -9.19
N THR A 47 4.53 -13.94 -9.35
CA THR A 47 3.74 -13.16 -10.30
C THR A 47 3.22 -11.89 -9.63
N VAL A 48 3.76 -10.75 -10.05
CA VAL A 48 3.32 -9.44 -9.59
C VAL A 48 2.97 -8.60 -10.82
N THR A 49 1.81 -7.95 -10.81
CA THR A 49 1.38 -7.05 -11.87
C THR A 49 1.37 -5.62 -11.39
N TYR A 50 1.80 -4.71 -12.26
CA TYR A 50 1.73 -3.27 -12.10
C TYR A 50 0.95 -2.72 -13.28
N GLN A 51 -0.19 -2.08 -13.00
CA GLN A 51 -1.08 -1.54 -14.06
C GLN A 51 -1.46 -2.57 -15.13
N GLY A 52 -1.74 -3.82 -14.73
CA GLY A 52 -2.16 -4.88 -15.64
C GLY A 52 -1.05 -5.53 -16.46
N ARG A 53 0.19 -5.00 -16.43
CA ARG A 53 1.37 -5.67 -16.99
C ARG A 53 2.20 -6.35 -15.90
N PRO A 54 3.07 -7.32 -16.24
CA PRO A 54 4.08 -7.80 -15.31
C PRO A 54 4.90 -6.64 -14.74
N ALA A 55 5.05 -6.63 -13.41
CA ALA A 55 5.84 -5.64 -12.69
C ALA A 55 7.34 -5.91 -12.86
N ARG A 56 8.15 -4.85 -12.78
CA ARG A 56 9.60 -4.89 -12.79
C ARG A 56 10.13 -4.15 -11.56
N VAL A 57 11.26 -4.61 -11.03
CA VAL A 57 12.00 -3.84 -10.01
C VAL A 57 12.38 -2.48 -10.61
N GLY A 58 12.14 -1.40 -9.87
CA GLY A 58 12.30 -0.02 -10.32
C GLY A 58 11.04 0.62 -10.89
N ASP A 59 9.95 -0.14 -11.12
CA ASP A 59 8.65 0.45 -11.46
C ASP A 59 8.19 1.39 -10.33
N ARG A 60 7.58 2.53 -10.72
CA ARG A 60 7.15 3.58 -9.78
C ARG A 60 5.67 3.90 -9.95
N LEU A 61 4.93 3.80 -8.85
CA LEU A 61 3.58 4.34 -8.75
C LEU A 61 3.70 5.81 -8.34
N THR A 62 3.32 6.72 -9.22
CA THR A 62 3.45 8.18 -9.08
C THR A 62 2.10 8.89 -8.99
N SER A 63 1.02 8.24 -9.41
CA SER A 63 -0.28 8.88 -9.62
C SER A 63 -1.41 8.14 -8.92
N PRO A 64 -2.44 8.86 -8.42
CA PRO A 64 -3.65 8.25 -7.89
C PRO A 64 -4.26 7.23 -8.87
N GLY A 65 -4.80 6.14 -8.33
CA GLY A 65 -5.38 5.05 -9.11
C GLY A 65 -4.38 3.97 -9.53
N GLN A 66 -3.08 4.29 -9.59
CA GLN A 66 -2.07 3.29 -9.88
C GLN A 66 -1.98 2.25 -8.77
N GLN A 67 -1.82 1.00 -9.17
CA GLN A 67 -1.88 -0.18 -8.31
C GLN A 67 -0.86 -1.24 -8.72
N ILE A 68 -0.50 -2.03 -7.72
CA ILE A 68 0.26 -3.27 -7.82
C ILE A 68 -0.57 -4.41 -7.21
N VAL A 69 -0.52 -5.58 -7.85
CA VAL A 69 -1.24 -6.77 -7.43
C VAL A 69 -0.28 -7.96 -7.38
N THR A 70 -0.22 -8.62 -6.23
CA THR A 70 0.52 -9.89 -6.07
C THR A 70 -0.41 -11.07 -6.33
N GLY A 71 0.05 -12.05 -7.10
CA GLY A 71 -0.65 -13.31 -7.34
C GLY A 71 -0.45 -14.32 -6.21
N ARG A 72 -0.78 -15.58 -6.48
CA ARG A 72 -0.50 -16.72 -5.59
C ARG A 72 1.01 -16.96 -5.49
N GLN A 73 1.50 -17.41 -4.33
CA GLN A 73 2.90 -17.68 -4.07
C GLN A 73 3.82 -16.52 -4.48
N SER A 74 3.32 -15.29 -4.35
CA SER A 74 3.98 -14.10 -4.86
C SER A 74 4.08 -13.04 -3.76
N SER A 75 5.09 -12.19 -3.81
CA SER A 75 5.23 -11.08 -2.88
C SER A 75 5.98 -9.92 -3.51
N ALA A 76 5.84 -8.74 -2.93
CA ALA A 76 6.58 -7.56 -3.35
C ALA A 76 7.05 -6.75 -2.13
N VAL A 77 8.16 -6.04 -2.30
CA VAL A 77 8.61 -5.02 -1.34
C VAL A 77 8.58 -3.68 -2.04
N LEU A 78 7.88 -2.72 -1.45
CA LEU A 78 7.75 -1.36 -1.94
C LEU A 78 8.45 -0.37 -1.02
N THR A 79 8.90 0.74 -1.58
CA THR A 79 9.43 1.87 -0.81
C THR A 79 8.74 3.16 -1.20
N VAL A 80 8.29 3.91 -0.20
CA VAL A 80 7.71 5.26 -0.37
C VAL A 80 8.84 6.30 -0.28
N ASP A 81 8.96 7.17 -1.28
CA ASP A 81 9.82 8.36 -1.31
C ASP A 81 11.24 8.16 -0.74
N THR A 82 12.00 7.24 -1.32
CA THR A 82 13.39 6.93 -0.90
C THR A 82 13.52 6.70 0.62
N GLY A 83 12.67 5.83 1.16
CA GLY A 83 12.86 5.24 2.50
C GLY A 83 12.03 5.85 3.62
N ILE A 84 10.98 6.64 3.32
CA ILE A 84 10.02 7.08 4.35
C ILE A 84 9.32 5.86 4.96
N ALA A 85 8.88 4.94 4.09
CA ALA A 85 8.25 3.71 4.50
C ALA A 85 8.64 2.56 3.57
N THR A 86 8.74 1.37 4.14
CA THR A 86 8.85 0.10 3.44
C THR A 86 7.55 -0.67 3.62
N ILE A 87 7.04 -1.26 2.54
CA ILE A 87 5.79 -2.02 2.54
C ILE A 87 6.08 -3.42 2.02
N ASN A 88 5.95 -4.41 2.89
CA ASN A 88 5.97 -5.81 2.51
C ASN A 88 4.55 -6.22 2.12
N VAL A 89 4.37 -6.64 0.87
CA VAL A 89 3.09 -7.01 0.27
C VAL A 89 3.05 -8.53 0.15
N ALA A 90 2.16 -9.19 0.88
CA ALA A 90 1.98 -10.64 0.79
C ALA A 90 1.30 -11.05 -0.52
N GLU A 91 1.14 -12.35 -0.74
CA GLU A 91 0.38 -12.88 -1.88
C GLU A 91 -1.08 -12.42 -1.85
N LEU A 92 -1.73 -12.45 -3.01
CA LEU A 92 -3.16 -12.15 -3.18
C LEU A 92 -3.55 -10.76 -2.64
N THR A 93 -2.63 -9.80 -2.76
CA THR A 93 -2.78 -8.46 -2.17
C THR A 93 -2.79 -7.41 -3.25
N THR A 94 -3.58 -6.36 -3.04
CA THR A 94 -3.60 -5.18 -3.89
C THR A 94 -3.18 -3.97 -3.07
N ILE A 95 -2.23 -3.20 -3.59
CA ILE A 95 -1.89 -1.87 -3.06
C ILE A 95 -2.19 -0.84 -4.14
N GLN A 96 -2.89 0.23 -3.77
CA GLN A 96 -3.21 1.33 -4.68
C GLN A 96 -2.75 2.67 -4.11
N VAL A 97 -2.22 3.54 -4.95
CA VAL A 97 -1.94 4.93 -4.60
C VAL A 97 -3.25 5.73 -4.62
N GLN A 98 -3.58 6.40 -3.52
CA GLN A 98 -4.69 7.34 -3.45
C GLN A 98 -4.21 8.79 -3.52
N ASN A 99 -3.08 9.10 -2.88
CA ASN A 99 -2.51 10.45 -2.91
C ASN A 99 -0.99 10.43 -2.65
N LEU A 100 -0.25 11.17 -3.46
CA LEU A 100 1.15 11.52 -3.24
C LEU A 100 1.31 13.02 -3.51
N SER A 101 1.20 13.86 -2.48
CA SER A 101 1.26 15.32 -2.63
C SER A 101 2.15 16.02 -1.60
N MET A 102 2.56 17.24 -1.88
CA MET A 102 3.28 18.07 -0.92
C MET A 102 2.31 19.07 -0.29
N ALA A 103 2.37 19.22 1.03
CA ALA A 103 1.77 20.35 1.72
C ALA A 103 2.53 21.63 1.39
N ALA A 104 1.87 22.79 1.54
CA ALA A 104 2.43 24.10 1.20
C ALA A 104 3.78 24.41 1.88
N ASN A 105 4.04 23.83 3.05
CA ASN A 105 5.28 23.99 3.82
C ASN A 105 6.25 22.80 3.70
N GLY A 106 6.16 22.04 2.60
CA GLY A 106 7.08 20.95 2.33
C GLY A 106 6.76 19.63 3.06
N GLY A 107 5.64 19.54 3.77
CA GLY A 107 5.17 18.27 4.35
C GLY A 107 4.80 17.25 3.28
N ARG A 108 5.08 15.96 3.51
CA ARG A 108 4.80 14.87 2.57
C ARG A 108 3.49 14.16 2.94
N ILE A 109 2.47 14.22 2.09
CA ILE A 109 1.17 13.57 2.31
C ILE A 109 1.07 12.29 1.46
N THR A 110 1.23 11.13 2.07
CA THR A 110 1.06 9.83 1.43
C THR A 110 -0.24 9.19 1.88
N ARG A 111 -1.09 8.82 0.92
CA ARG A 111 -2.24 7.95 1.17
C ARG A 111 -2.20 6.77 0.21
N LEU A 112 -2.14 5.58 0.78
CA LEU A 112 -2.21 4.30 0.05
C LEU A 112 -3.47 3.56 0.49
N SER A 113 -3.95 2.67 -0.36
CA SER A 113 -5.06 1.78 -0.06
C SER A 113 -4.62 0.32 -0.12
N VAL A 114 -5.16 -0.47 0.80
CA VAL A 114 -5.15 -1.94 0.77
C VAL A 114 -6.60 -2.39 0.61
N PRO A 115 -7.11 -2.57 -0.62
CA PRO A 115 -8.49 -3.01 -0.82
C PRO A 115 -8.73 -4.46 -0.39
N ARG A 116 -7.69 -5.30 -0.47
CA ARG A 116 -7.71 -6.72 -0.11
C ARG A 116 -6.30 -7.25 0.12
N GLY A 117 -6.19 -8.34 0.90
CA GLY A 117 -4.94 -9.03 1.16
C GLY A 117 -4.23 -8.50 2.41
N GLN A 118 -2.90 -8.61 2.46
CA GLN A 118 -2.12 -8.26 3.64
C GLN A 118 -0.88 -7.44 3.29
N ALA A 119 -0.66 -6.37 4.05
CA ALA A 119 0.51 -5.53 3.93
C ALA A 119 1.10 -5.22 5.32
N ARG A 120 2.42 -5.33 5.44
CA ARG A 120 3.18 -4.87 6.62
C ARG A 120 3.95 -3.63 6.26
N ILE A 121 3.71 -2.54 7.00
CA ILE A 121 4.28 -1.24 6.76
C ILE A 121 5.23 -0.91 7.90
N GLN A 122 6.46 -0.55 7.54
CA GLN A 122 7.45 0.00 8.46
C GLN A 122 7.70 1.45 8.03
N ALA A 123 7.26 2.40 8.84
CA ALA A 123 7.35 3.82 8.58
C ALA A 123 8.32 4.47 9.56
N ARG A 124 9.29 5.23 9.05
CA ARG A 124 10.18 6.02 9.90
C ARG A 124 9.42 7.18 10.55
N PRO A 125 9.89 7.70 11.68
CA PRO A 125 9.37 8.94 12.24
C PRO A 125 9.41 10.05 11.19
N LEU A 126 8.25 10.67 10.95
CA LEU A 126 8.18 11.83 10.08
C LEU A 126 8.74 13.03 10.84
N THR A 127 9.59 13.84 10.22
CA THR A 127 10.21 15.01 10.89
C THR A 127 9.37 16.27 10.72
N ASN A 128 8.75 16.47 9.56
CA ASN A 128 7.83 17.58 9.33
C ASN A 128 6.43 17.26 9.91
N SER A 129 5.86 18.17 10.70
CA SER A 129 4.56 18.03 11.36
C SER A 129 3.38 17.91 10.39
N ASN A 130 3.55 18.41 9.15
CA ASN A 130 2.54 18.35 8.09
C ASN A 130 2.71 17.14 7.18
N SER A 131 3.70 16.29 7.45
CA SER A 131 3.79 15.00 6.77
C SER A 131 2.81 14.01 7.37
N ARG A 132 2.16 13.23 6.50
CA ARG A 132 1.16 12.23 6.85
C ARG A 132 1.42 10.96 6.04
N LEU A 133 1.33 9.82 6.69
CA LEU A 133 1.25 8.52 6.04
C LEU A 133 -0.02 7.84 6.51
N GLU A 134 -0.91 7.56 5.56
CA GLU A 134 -2.21 6.95 5.80
C GLU A 134 -2.35 5.69 4.93
N ILE A 135 -2.81 4.61 5.54
CA ILE A 135 -3.23 3.39 4.87
C ILE A 135 -4.75 3.30 5.01
N SER A 136 -5.47 3.29 3.89
CA SER A 136 -6.91 3.10 3.86
C SER A 136 -7.28 1.68 3.49
N SER A 137 -8.42 1.24 3.99
CA SER A 137 -9.07 -0.03 3.68
C SER A 137 -10.56 0.26 3.42
N PRO A 138 -11.34 -0.71 2.94
CA PRO A 138 -12.79 -0.57 2.85
C PRO A 138 -13.47 -0.26 4.19
N ALA A 139 -12.88 -0.68 5.31
CA ALA A 139 -13.46 -0.49 6.64
C ALA A 139 -13.05 0.82 7.34
N GLY A 140 -11.93 1.44 6.95
CA GLY A 140 -11.45 2.64 7.62
C GLY A 140 -10.06 3.11 7.19
N VAL A 141 -9.57 4.14 7.86
CA VAL A 141 -8.28 4.77 7.59
C VAL A 141 -7.37 4.63 8.81
N THR A 142 -6.11 4.29 8.54
CA THR A 142 -5.08 4.03 9.53
C THR A 142 -3.92 5.01 9.33
N GLY A 143 -3.80 5.99 10.21
CA GLY A 143 -2.76 7.03 10.17
C GLY A 143 -1.57 6.67 11.07
N VAL A 144 -0.36 6.91 10.57
CA VAL A 144 0.87 6.48 11.26
C VAL A 144 1.99 7.50 11.26
N ARG A 145 2.82 7.42 12.30
CA ARG A 145 4.05 8.20 12.45
C ARG A 145 5.07 7.40 13.26
N GLY A 146 6.16 6.98 12.64
CA GLY A 146 7.21 6.21 13.33
C GLY A 146 6.70 4.88 13.87
N THR A 147 6.10 4.05 13.02
CA THR A 147 5.47 2.80 13.43
C THR A 147 5.87 1.65 12.54
N GLU A 148 5.79 0.45 13.10
CA GLU A 148 5.73 -0.79 12.35
C GLU A 148 4.41 -1.49 12.65
N PHE A 149 3.62 -1.77 11.62
CA PHE A 149 2.29 -2.32 11.77
C PHE A 149 1.86 -3.13 10.55
N GLY A 150 0.82 -3.92 10.74
CA GLY A 150 0.24 -4.80 9.75
C GLY A 150 -1.23 -4.48 9.52
N VAL A 151 -1.66 -4.60 8.27
CA VAL A 151 -3.06 -4.50 7.86
C VAL A 151 -3.43 -5.75 7.07
N GLY A 152 -4.48 -6.45 7.50
CA GLY A 152 -5.08 -7.57 6.78
C GLY A 152 -6.52 -7.26 6.42
N VAL A 153 -6.88 -7.39 5.14
CA VAL A 153 -8.21 -7.06 4.61
C VAL A 153 -8.82 -8.30 3.95
N GLY A 154 -9.91 -8.80 4.53
CA GLY A 154 -10.67 -9.95 4.04
C GLY A 154 -11.59 -9.61 2.86
N PRO A 155 -12.23 -10.61 2.22
CA PRO A 155 -13.08 -10.39 1.03
C PRO A 155 -14.26 -9.45 1.26
N ASN A 156 -14.84 -9.48 2.46
CA ASN A 156 -15.93 -8.60 2.87
C ASN A 156 -15.46 -7.22 3.35
N GLY A 157 -14.19 -6.86 3.17
CA GLY A 157 -13.61 -5.59 3.61
C GLY A 157 -13.27 -5.51 5.10
N LYS A 158 -13.52 -6.57 5.89
CA LYS A 158 -13.08 -6.65 7.30
C LYS A 158 -11.58 -6.39 7.36
N THR A 159 -11.19 -5.43 8.19
CA THR A 159 -9.82 -4.99 8.33
C THR A 159 -9.30 -5.27 9.74
N GLY A 160 -8.24 -6.07 9.84
CA GLY A 160 -7.45 -6.25 11.05
C GLY A 160 -6.23 -5.34 11.01
N VAL A 161 -5.99 -4.62 12.09
CA VAL A 161 -4.80 -3.77 12.28
C VAL A 161 -4.05 -4.29 13.50
N SER A 162 -2.74 -4.50 13.36
CA SER A 162 -1.85 -4.92 14.45
C SER A 162 -0.61 -4.07 14.47
N THR A 163 -0.28 -3.48 15.61
CA THR A 163 0.89 -2.61 15.76
C THR A 163 2.02 -3.41 16.41
N LEU A 164 3.15 -3.51 15.71
CA LEU A 164 4.36 -4.13 16.25
C LEU A 164 5.22 -3.12 17.02
N GLU A 165 5.39 -1.91 16.48
CA GLU A 165 6.15 -0.84 17.11
C GLU A 165 5.44 0.51 16.96
N GLY A 166 5.57 1.37 17.97
CA GLY A 166 4.94 2.69 18.01
C GLY A 166 3.45 2.64 18.31
N ALA A 167 2.67 3.52 17.68
CA ALA A 167 1.23 3.59 17.85
C ALA A 167 0.51 4.05 16.57
N VAL A 168 -0.61 3.41 16.27
CA VAL A 168 -1.36 3.61 15.04
C VAL A 168 -2.74 4.17 15.37
N ALA A 169 -3.15 5.26 14.73
CA ALA A 169 -4.50 5.79 14.88
C ALA A 169 -5.40 5.20 13.80
N THR A 170 -6.38 4.38 14.19
CA THR A 170 -7.37 3.81 13.25
C THR A 170 -8.70 4.52 13.41
N THR A 171 -9.23 5.04 12.32
CA THR A 171 -10.48 5.81 12.29
C THR A 171 -11.48 5.16 11.36
N ALA A 172 -12.69 4.93 11.87
CA ALA A 172 -13.85 4.54 11.08
C ALA A 172 -15.14 5.05 11.73
N LYS A 173 -16.13 5.39 10.90
CA LYS A 173 -17.44 5.92 11.35
C LYS A 173 -17.33 7.04 12.40
N GLY A 174 -16.40 7.98 12.17
CA GLY A 174 -16.17 9.13 13.05
C GLY A 174 -15.53 8.82 14.41
N ARG A 175 -15.19 7.56 14.69
CA ARG A 175 -14.47 7.16 15.91
C ARG A 175 -13.03 6.79 15.58
N THR A 176 -12.11 7.27 16.41
CA THR A 176 -10.69 6.97 16.32
C THR A 176 -10.27 6.16 17.53
N VAL A 177 -9.50 5.11 17.28
CA VAL A 177 -8.89 4.25 18.30
C VAL A 177 -7.39 4.21 18.06
N THR A 178 -6.62 4.48 19.11
CA THR A 178 -5.16 4.32 19.09
C THR A 178 -4.79 2.88 19.41
N VAL A 179 -4.09 2.22 18.50
CA VAL A 179 -3.60 0.85 18.62
C VAL A 179 -2.10 0.91 18.90
N ASN A 180 -1.73 0.74 20.17
CA ASN A 180 -0.33 0.78 20.61
C ASN A 180 0.42 -0.51 20.24
N SER A 181 1.74 -0.46 20.31
CA SER A 181 2.65 -1.60 20.21
C SER A 181 2.14 -2.81 21.00
N GLY A 182 2.07 -3.97 20.35
CA GLY A 182 1.57 -5.22 20.93
C GLY A 182 0.04 -5.33 21.01
N TYR A 183 -0.71 -4.37 20.47
CA TYR A 183 -2.17 -4.41 20.40
C TYR A 183 -2.67 -4.50 18.96
N SER A 184 -3.90 -5.00 18.83
CA SER A 184 -4.65 -5.10 17.59
C SER A 184 -6.05 -4.52 17.73
N SER A 185 -6.63 -4.09 16.62
CA SER A 185 -8.03 -3.68 16.50
C SER A 185 -8.64 -4.26 15.23
N LEU A 186 -9.95 -4.51 15.27
CA LEU A 186 -10.75 -4.95 14.14
C LEU A 186 -11.68 -3.82 13.71
N VAL A 187 -11.89 -3.72 12.40
CA VAL A 187 -12.83 -2.79 11.80
C VAL A 187 -13.66 -3.53 10.77
N PHE A 188 -14.97 -3.50 10.93
CA PHE A 188 -15.92 -4.00 9.93
C PHE A 188 -16.43 -2.82 9.09
N PRO A 189 -16.66 -2.98 7.78
CA PRO A 189 -17.23 -1.90 6.98
C PRO A 189 -18.54 -1.38 7.56
N GLY A 190 -18.67 -0.06 7.59
CA GLY A 190 -19.85 0.60 8.18
C GLY A 190 -19.82 0.70 9.71
N GLU A 191 -18.76 0.23 10.37
CA GLU A 191 -18.62 0.22 11.82
C GLU A 191 -17.35 0.93 12.30
N PRO A 192 -17.33 1.38 13.57
CA PRO A 192 -16.14 1.95 14.17
C PRO A 192 -15.16 0.86 14.60
N PRO A 193 -13.87 1.22 14.83
CA PRO A 193 -12.88 0.25 15.28
C PRO A 193 -13.24 -0.32 16.65
N THR A 194 -12.96 -1.61 16.86
CA THR A 194 -13.07 -2.22 18.19
C THR A 194 -12.03 -1.62 19.13
N SER A 195 -12.32 -1.64 20.43
CA SER A 195 -11.30 -1.34 21.44
C SER A 195 -10.06 -2.22 21.22
N PRO A 196 -8.83 -1.68 21.34
CA PRO A 196 -7.62 -2.44 21.15
C PRO A 196 -7.55 -3.59 22.15
N LYS A 197 -7.13 -4.75 21.68
CA LYS A 197 -6.85 -5.94 22.51
C LYS A 197 -5.40 -6.34 22.30
N LEU A 198 -4.83 -7.05 23.29
CA LEU A 198 -3.49 -7.61 23.15
C LEU A 198 -3.44 -8.49 21.89
N THR A 199 -2.42 -8.29 21.06
CA THR A 199 -2.23 -9.09 19.86
C THR A 199 -1.90 -10.52 20.26
N GLN A 200 -2.78 -11.46 19.91
CA GLN A 200 -2.53 -12.88 20.00
C GLN A 200 -2.23 -13.40 18.59
N GLU A 201 -1.00 -13.88 18.38
CA GLU A 201 -0.57 -14.45 17.09
C GLU A 201 -0.99 -15.92 16.99
N ASN A 202 -2.28 -16.18 17.22
CA ASN A 202 -2.86 -17.51 17.09
C ASN A 202 -3.19 -17.77 15.61
N LEU A 203 -2.35 -18.52 14.92
CA LEU A 203 -2.52 -18.89 13.50
C LEU A 203 -3.19 -20.27 13.33
N LYS A 204 -3.75 -20.83 14.41
CA LYS A 204 -4.54 -22.04 14.35
C LYS A 204 -5.94 -21.75 13.81
N TYR A 205 -6.50 -22.76 13.17
CA TYR A 205 -7.93 -22.85 12.89
C TYR A 205 -8.45 -24.10 13.59
N GLU A 206 -9.73 -24.11 13.93
CA GLU A 206 -10.41 -25.26 14.50
C GLU A 206 -11.47 -25.75 13.51
N LEU A 207 -11.29 -26.97 13.00
CA LEU A 207 -12.23 -27.61 12.09
C LEU A 207 -13.44 -28.12 12.88
N ILE A 208 -14.62 -27.58 12.60
CA ILE A 208 -15.88 -28.03 13.21
C ILE A 208 -16.48 -29.17 12.37
N SER A 209 -16.55 -28.97 11.05
CA SER A 209 -16.97 -30.03 10.13
C SER A 209 -16.44 -29.81 8.72
N LEU A 210 -16.19 -30.92 8.04
CA LEU A 210 -15.97 -30.97 6.60
C LEU A 210 -16.81 -32.12 6.06
N SER A 211 -17.87 -31.80 5.33
CA SER A 211 -18.84 -32.82 4.87
C SER A 211 -19.07 -32.73 3.37
N ALA A 212 -19.09 -33.89 2.69
CA ALA A 212 -19.41 -33.92 1.27
C ALA A 212 -20.86 -33.46 1.03
N ILE A 213 -21.06 -32.59 0.04
CA ILE A 213 -22.40 -32.25 -0.47
C ILE A 213 -22.71 -33.10 -1.69
N ASP A 214 -21.73 -33.19 -2.60
CA ASP A 214 -21.78 -34.02 -3.81
C ASP A 214 -20.34 -34.40 -4.24
N ARG A 215 -20.18 -34.94 -5.45
CA ARG A 215 -18.86 -35.37 -5.96
C ARG A 215 -17.86 -34.22 -6.12
N ASN A 216 -18.33 -32.99 -6.28
CA ASN A 216 -17.51 -31.81 -6.60
C ASN A 216 -17.51 -30.74 -5.51
N ARG A 217 -18.34 -30.87 -4.47
CA ARG A 217 -18.50 -29.84 -3.43
C ARG A 217 -18.53 -30.44 -2.03
N ALA A 218 -17.98 -29.71 -1.07
CA ALA A 218 -18.07 -30.00 0.35
C ALA A 218 -18.50 -28.74 1.12
N ARG A 219 -19.12 -28.92 2.28
CA ARG A 219 -19.37 -27.85 3.24
C ARG A 219 -18.23 -27.84 4.25
N LEU A 220 -17.55 -26.70 4.38
CA LEU A 220 -16.51 -26.45 5.37
C LEU A 220 -17.08 -25.55 6.47
N ILE A 221 -17.00 -26.00 7.71
CA ILE A 221 -17.27 -25.20 8.90
C ILE A 221 -16.02 -25.22 9.78
N CYS A 222 -15.46 -24.04 10.05
CA CYS A 222 -14.31 -23.89 10.95
C CYS A 222 -14.33 -22.54 11.65
N THR A 223 -13.50 -22.39 12.67
CA THR A 223 -13.27 -21.12 13.37
C THR A 223 -11.79 -20.73 13.28
N VAL A 224 -11.55 -19.42 13.19
CA VAL A 224 -10.22 -18.81 13.28
C VAL A 224 -10.29 -17.57 14.17
N GLU A 225 -9.16 -17.12 14.69
CA GLU A 225 -9.11 -15.82 15.36
C GLU A 225 -9.62 -14.73 14.40
N PRO A 226 -10.65 -13.93 14.77
CA PRO A 226 -11.29 -12.98 13.85
C PRO A 226 -10.36 -11.90 13.31
N LEU A 227 -9.18 -11.71 13.91
CA LEU A 227 -8.15 -10.80 13.45
C LEU A 227 -7.47 -11.27 12.14
N ASN A 228 -7.38 -12.58 11.93
CA ASN A 228 -6.62 -13.17 10.84
C ASN A 228 -7.41 -13.19 9.52
N LEU A 229 -6.69 -13.48 8.44
CA LEU A 229 -7.24 -13.92 7.17
C LEU A 229 -7.13 -15.45 7.08
N ILE A 230 -8.11 -16.09 6.44
CA ILE A 230 -8.07 -17.51 6.13
C ILE A 230 -8.22 -17.73 4.63
N PHE A 231 -7.45 -18.66 4.10
CA PHE A 231 -7.45 -19.06 2.71
C PHE A 231 -7.60 -20.57 2.61
N LEU A 232 -8.34 -21.02 1.61
CA LEU A 232 -8.49 -22.43 1.27
C LEU A 232 -8.12 -22.63 -0.19
N ASN A 233 -7.09 -23.44 -0.46
CA ASN A 233 -6.57 -23.65 -1.82
C ASN A 233 -6.30 -22.33 -2.54
N ASP A 234 -5.67 -21.39 -1.83
CA ASP A 234 -5.33 -20.03 -2.29
C ASP A 234 -6.55 -19.11 -2.56
N GLN A 235 -7.76 -19.52 -2.19
CA GLN A 235 -8.94 -18.66 -2.22
C GLN A 235 -9.19 -18.06 -0.84
N PRO A 236 -9.26 -16.73 -0.71
CA PRO A 236 -9.59 -16.12 0.57
C PRO A 236 -11.04 -16.45 0.94
N LEU A 237 -11.26 -16.83 2.20
CA LEU A 237 -12.58 -17.16 2.72
C LEU A 237 -13.15 -15.99 3.51
N GLU A 238 -14.47 -15.83 3.42
CA GLU A 238 -15.22 -14.94 4.29
C GLU A 238 -15.45 -15.61 5.65
N MET A 239 -15.42 -14.79 6.70
CA MET A 239 -15.73 -15.20 8.05
C MET A 239 -16.67 -14.17 8.68
N ASP A 240 -17.50 -14.64 9.61
CA ASP A 240 -18.34 -13.77 10.41
C ASP A 240 -17.52 -13.03 11.50
N ARG A 241 -18.22 -12.27 12.34
CA ARG A 241 -17.61 -11.44 13.40
C ARG A 241 -16.93 -12.26 14.50
N THR A 242 -17.33 -13.51 14.64
CA THR A 242 -16.79 -14.46 15.62
C THR A 242 -15.63 -15.27 15.04
N GLY A 243 -15.29 -15.05 13.76
CA GLY A 243 -14.23 -15.79 13.08
C GLY A 243 -14.70 -17.15 12.58
N ARG A 244 -16.00 -17.41 12.60
CA ARG A 244 -16.58 -18.63 12.03
C ARG A 244 -16.68 -18.49 10.52
N VAL A 245 -16.26 -19.54 9.83
CA VAL A 245 -16.43 -19.78 8.41
C VAL A 245 -17.46 -20.90 8.27
N ASP A 246 -18.47 -20.68 7.42
CA ASP A 246 -19.45 -21.69 7.05
C ASP A 246 -19.74 -21.51 5.56
N THR A 247 -19.13 -22.34 4.73
CA THR A 247 -19.14 -22.13 3.27
C THR A 247 -19.06 -23.42 2.47
N VAL A 248 -19.48 -23.34 1.22
CA VAL A 248 -19.41 -24.44 0.26
C VAL A 248 -18.15 -24.27 -0.59
N VAL A 249 -17.31 -25.29 -0.62
CA VAL A 249 -16.00 -25.26 -1.25
C VAL A 249 -15.89 -26.36 -2.31
N PRO A 250 -15.14 -26.13 -3.40
CA PRO A 250 -14.84 -27.18 -4.36
C PRO A 250 -14.12 -28.33 -3.68
N ARG A 251 -14.50 -29.57 -4.03
CA ARG A 251 -13.79 -30.77 -3.59
C ARG A 251 -12.62 -31.03 -4.53
N PRO A 252 -11.37 -30.95 -4.05
CA PRO A 252 -10.21 -31.20 -4.91
C PRO A 252 -10.11 -32.70 -5.22
N ALA A 253 -9.51 -33.05 -6.35
CA ALA A 253 -9.42 -34.43 -6.83
C ALA A 253 -8.64 -35.36 -5.88
N ASN A 254 -7.61 -34.82 -5.21
CA ASN A 254 -6.86 -35.51 -4.17
C ASN A 254 -7.58 -35.51 -2.80
N ALA A 255 -8.73 -34.86 -2.68
CA ALA A 255 -9.47 -34.68 -1.44
C ALA A 255 -8.66 -34.07 -0.27
N GLU A 256 -7.57 -33.36 -0.58
CA GLU A 256 -6.79 -32.62 0.42
C GLU A 256 -7.02 -31.13 0.27
N TYR A 257 -7.27 -30.46 1.40
CA TYR A 257 -7.41 -29.01 1.41
C TYR A 257 -6.19 -28.35 2.03
N ARG A 258 -5.71 -27.29 1.37
CA ARG A 258 -4.65 -26.41 1.85
C ARG A 258 -5.28 -25.22 2.57
N VAL A 259 -5.22 -25.19 3.90
CA VAL A 259 -5.68 -24.05 4.71
C VAL A 259 -4.49 -23.19 5.09
N VAL A 260 -4.55 -21.90 4.79
CA VAL A 260 -3.55 -20.92 5.25
C VAL A 260 -4.24 -19.91 6.14
N VAL A 261 -3.69 -19.70 7.34
CA VAL A 261 -4.10 -18.61 8.22
C VAL A 261 -3.00 -17.56 8.22
N ARG A 262 -3.33 -16.29 7.98
CA ARG A 262 -2.37 -15.18 7.91
C ARG A 262 -2.77 -14.05 8.86
N SER A 263 -1.85 -13.61 9.72
CA SER A 263 -2.09 -12.46 10.58
C SER A 263 -1.87 -11.12 9.86
N PRO A 264 -2.40 -9.99 10.38
CA PRO A 264 -2.13 -8.68 9.81
C PRO A 264 -0.63 -8.34 9.72
N LEU A 265 0.20 -8.89 10.63
CA LEU A 265 1.66 -8.71 10.64
C LEU A 265 2.40 -9.57 9.59
N GLY A 266 1.67 -10.36 8.81
CA GLY A 266 2.20 -11.15 7.71
C GLY A 266 2.81 -12.49 8.12
N LYS A 267 2.61 -12.94 9.37
CA LYS A 267 2.90 -14.33 9.74
C LYS A 267 1.83 -15.23 9.15
N GLU A 268 2.24 -16.41 8.71
CA GLU A 268 1.32 -17.39 8.14
C GLU A 268 1.64 -18.80 8.64
N GLU A 269 0.60 -19.61 8.76
CA GLU A 269 0.69 -21.03 9.06
C GLU A 269 -0.13 -21.83 8.06
N LEU A 270 0.49 -22.87 7.51
CA LEU A 270 -0.12 -23.82 6.57
C LEU A 270 -0.61 -25.04 7.33
N HIS A 271 -1.86 -25.42 7.08
CA HIS A 271 -2.48 -26.62 7.60
C HIS A 271 -3.06 -27.45 6.45
N MET A 272 -2.92 -28.77 6.54
CA MET A 272 -3.49 -29.71 5.58
C MET A 272 -4.70 -30.39 6.21
N ILE A 273 -5.84 -30.38 5.50
CA ILE A 273 -6.99 -31.22 5.86
C ILE A 273 -6.96 -32.44 4.93
N GLY A 274 -6.79 -33.62 5.52
CA GLY A 274 -6.81 -34.88 4.79
C GLY A 274 -8.21 -35.33 4.40
N ALA A 275 -8.27 -36.27 3.46
CA ALA A 275 -9.50 -36.87 2.96
C ALA A 275 -10.24 -37.69 4.03
N ASP A 276 -9.53 -38.14 5.06
CA ASP A 276 -10.04 -38.91 6.20
C ASP A 276 -11.03 -38.12 7.07
N LEU A 277 -10.93 -36.78 7.05
CA LEU A 277 -11.81 -35.88 7.80
C LEU A 277 -13.08 -35.50 7.02
N LEU A 278 -13.18 -35.88 5.74
CA LEU A 278 -14.35 -35.65 4.90
C LEU A 278 -15.42 -36.70 5.20
N LYS A 279 -16.48 -36.28 5.91
CA LYS A 279 -17.62 -37.14 6.27
C LYS A 279 -18.78 -37.02 5.29
#